data_AF-A0A6M1NV54-F1
#
_entry.id   AF-A0A6M1NV54-F1
#
_cell.length_a   1.000
_cell.length_b   1.000
_cell.length_c   1.000
_cell.angle_alpha   90.00
_cell.angle_beta   90.00
_cell.angle_gamma   90.00
#
_symmetry.space_group_name_H-M   'P 1'
#
loop_
_entity.id
_entity.type
_entity.pdbx_description
1 polymer ?
#
loop_
_entity_poly.entity_id
_entity_poly.type
_entity_poly.pdbx_seq_one_letter_code
_entity_poly.pdbx_strand_id
1 'polypeptide(L)'
;SRWSESQKHRAELLFMRFPKLKQAYDLGIALGDIFNKCKDKKVAFTKLGLWHNQVENAGITSFESVARSIAAHHQYILHYFDNRSTNASAESFN
;
A
#
# COMPACT_ATOMS: atom_id res chain seq x y z
N SER A 1 3.06 -12.29 4.70
CA SER A 1 2.54 -13.66 4.93
C SER A 1 3.11 -14.60 3.88
N ARG A 2 3.51 -15.82 4.24
CA ARG A 2 3.94 -16.83 3.26
C ARG A 2 2.70 -17.57 2.75
N TRP A 3 2.44 -17.50 1.44
CA TRP A 3 1.40 -18.30 0.79
C TRP A 3 1.80 -19.77 0.71
N SER A 4 0.83 -20.69 0.88
CA SER A 4 1.01 -22.10 0.55
C SER A 4 1.19 -22.29 -0.96
N GLU A 5 1.71 -23.44 -1.38
CA GLU A 5 1.84 -23.75 -2.81
C GLU A 5 0.49 -23.72 -3.55
N SER A 6 -0.57 -24.21 -2.91
CA SER A 6 -1.93 -24.14 -3.49
C SER A 6 -2.45 -22.71 -3.63
N GLN A 7 -2.13 -21.82 -2.68
CA GLN A 7 -2.50 -20.40 -2.77
C GLN A 7 -1.72 -19.69 -3.88
N LYS A 8 -0.42 -19.97 -4.01
CA LYS A 8 0.42 -19.43 -5.10
C LYS A 8 -0.12 -19.83 -6.46
N HIS A 9 -0.40 -21.12 -6.65
CA HIS A 9 -0.92 -21.63 -7.92
C HIS A 9 -2.27 -20.99 -8.27
N ARG A 10 -3.19 -20.89 -7.31
CA ARG A 10 -4.49 -20.22 -7.53
C ARG A 10 -4.33 -18.74 -7.86
N ALA A 11 -3.43 -18.04 -7.18
CA ALA A 11 -3.16 -16.64 -7.45
C ALA A 11 -2.53 -16.43 -8.82
N GLU A 12 -1.63 -17.32 -9.25
CA GLU A 12 -1.05 -17.30 -10.59
C GLU A 12 -2.13 -17.42 -11.68
N LEU A 13 -3.01 -18.42 -11.58
CA LEU A 13 -4.13 -18.58 -12.50
C LEU A 13 -5.07 -17.37 -12.49
N LEU A 14 -5.39 -16.85 -11.29
CA LEU A 14 -6.26 -15.69 -11.11
C LEU A 14 -5.65 -14.44 -11.77
N PHE A 15 -4.37 -14.17 -11.54
CA PHE A 15 -3.69 -12.99 -12.05
C PHE A 15 -3.39 -13.08 -13.56
N MET A 16 -3.19 -14.29 -14.09
CA MET A 16 -3.15 -14.52 -15.54
C MET A 16 -4.48 -14.16 -16.19
N ARG A 17 -5.61 -14.52 -15.56
CA ARG A 17 -6.95 -14.23 -16.09
C ARG A 17 -7.40 -12.79 -15.87
N PHE A 18 -6.98 -12.17 -14.77
CA PHE A 18 -7.38 -10.84 -14.33
C PHE A 18 -6.15 -9.97 -14.04
N PRO A 19 -5.42 -9.49 -15.08
CA PRO A 19 -4.19 -8.73 -14.90
C PRO A 19 -4.40 -7.41 -14.15
N LYS A 20 -5.59 -6.79 -14.27
CA LYS A 20 -5.95 -5.58 -13.51
C LYS A 20 -6.02 -5.85 -12.01
N LEU A 21 -6.52 -7.03 -11.61
CA LEU A 21 -6.56 -7.44 -10.23
C LEU A 21 -5.15 -7.67 -9.67
N LYS A 22 -4.23 -8.19 -10.49
CA LYS A 22 -2.81 -8.28 -10.13
C LYS A 22 -2.22 -6.90 -9.85
N GLN A 23 -2.46 -5.92 -10.74
CA GLN A 23 -2.00 -4.54 -10.53
C GLN A 23 -2.56 -3.95 -9.22
N ALA A 24 -3.85 -4.13 -8.96
CA ALA A 24 -4.48 -3.69 -7.71
C ALA A 24 -3.84 -4.36 -6.48
N TYR A 25 -3.60 -5.66 -6.54
CA TYR A 25 -2.93 -6.41 -5.49
C TYR A 25 -1.52 -5.89 -5.24
N ASP A 26 -0.73 -5.72 -6.30
CA ASP A 26 0.66 -5.24 -6.21
C ASP A 26 0.73 -3.82 -5.62
N LEU A 27 -0.20 -2.93 -5.99
CA LEU A 27 -0.30 -1.59 -5.39
C LEU A 27 -0.60 -1.64 -3.89
N GLY A 28 -1.50 -2.52 -3.46
CA GLY A 28 -1.82 -2.71 -2.05
C GLY A 28 -0.63 -3.23 -1.25
N ILE A 29 0.08 -4.22 -1.79
CA ILE A 29 1.32 -4.75 -1.18
C ILE A 29 2.39 -3.66 -1.11
N ALA A 30 2.60 -2.90 -2.20
CA ALA A 30 3.57 -1.81 -2.24
C ALA A 30 3.29 -0.74 -1.17
N LEU A 31 2.02 -0.35 -1.00
CA LEU A 31 1.63 0.58 0.04
C LEU A 31 1.92 0.02 1.44
N GLY A 32 1.49 -1.22 1.72
CA GLY A 32 1.76 -1.88 2.99
C GLY A 32 3.25 -2.01 3.29
N ASP A 33 4.07 -2.27 2.28
CA ASP A 33 5.52 -2.32 2.39
C ASP A 33 6.14 -0.98 2.78
N ILE A 34 5.61 0.15 2.29
CA ILE A 34 6.07 1.48 2.69
C ILE A 34 5.86 1.66 4.20
N PHE A 35 4.65 1.40 4.71
CA PHE A 35 4.34 1.59 6.13
C PHE A 35 5.04 0.59 7.06
N ASN A 36 5.24 -0.66 6.61
CA ASN A 36 5.86 -1.68 7.45
C ASN A 36 7.39 -1.63 7.45
N LYS A 37 8.00 -1.35 6.29
CA LYS A 37 9.45 -1.50 6.11
C LYS A 37 10.20 -0.17 6.18
N CYS A 38 9.57 0.96 5.85
CA CYS A 38 10.26 2.26 5.88
C CYS A 38 10.40 2.78 7.32
N LYS A 39 11.62 3.17 7.72
CA LYS A 39 11.89 3.74 9.06
C LYS A 39 12.11 5.25 9.03
N ASP A 40 12.45 5.80 7.88
CA ASP A 40 12.78 7.22 7.74
C ASP A 40 11.63 7.95 7.04
N LYS A 41 11.19 9.06 7.64
CA LYS A 41 10.07 9.86 7.16
C LYS A 41 10.29 10.45 5.76
N LYS A 42 11.51 10.89 5.44
CA LYS A 42 11.82 11.46 4.12
C LYS A 42 11.80 10.36 3.06
N VAL A 43 12.36 9.19 3.36
CA VAL A 43 12.31 8.02 2.47
C VAL A 43 10.87 7.56 2.26
N ALA A 44 10.04 7.56 3.32
CA ALA A 44 8.62 7.23 3.21
C ALA A 44 7.88 8.22 2.30
N PHE A 45 8.12 9.52 2.45
CA PHE A 45 7.53 10.54 1.58
C PHE A 45 7.87 10.33 0.12
N THR A 46 9.15 10.12 -0.20
CA THR A 46 9.59 9.83 -1.58
C THR A 46 8.93 8.57 -2.13
N LYS A 47 8.84 7.50 -1.32
CA LYS A 47 8.19 6.24 -1.74
C LYS A 47 6.69 6.40 -1.95
N LEU A 48 6.00 7.18 -1.12
CA LEU A 48 4.58 7.49 -1.32
C LEU A 48 4.34 8.28 -2.61
N GLY A 49 5.23 9.21 -2.96
CA GLY A 49 5.19 9.90 -4.25
C GLY A 49 5.37 8.95 -5.44
N LEU A 50 6.36 8.05 -5.38
CA LEU A 50 6.55 7.03 -6.41
C LEU A 50 5.34 6.08 -6.53
N TRP A 51 4.76 5.69 -5.39
CA TRP A 51 3.55 4.88 -5.35
C TRP A 51 2.35 5.61 -5.95
N HIS A 52 2.21 6.92 -5.71
CA HIS A 52 1.17 7.76 -6.34
C HIS A 52 1.26 7.69 -7.87
N ASN A 53 2.47 7.83 -8.44
CA ASN A 53 2.67 7.70 -9.88
C ASN A 53 2.30 6.29 -10.39
N GLN A 54 2.57 5.24 -9.62
CA GLN A 54 2.16 3.88 -9.97
C GLN A 54 0.63 3.73 -9.98
N VAL A 55 -0.07 4.36 -9.03
CA VAL A 55 -1.53 4.39 -8.96
C VAL A 55 -2.13 5.09 -10.18
N GLU A 56 -1.61 6.27 -10.55
CA GLU A 56 -2.06 7.01 -11.74
C GLU A 56 -1.87 6.20 -13.01
N ASN A 57 -0.69 5.59 -13.18
CA ASN A 57 -0.42 4.72 -14.33
C ASN A 57 -1.31 3.49 -14.36
N ALA A 58 -1.71 2.98 -13.20
CA ALA A 58 -2.62 1.86 -13.10
C ALA A 58 -4.07 2.25 -13.42
N GLY A 59 -4.49 3.51 -13.29
CA GLY A 59 -5.86 3.96 -13.63
C GLY A 59 -6.96 3.17 -12.91
N ILE A 60 -6.75 2.89 -11.61
CA ILE A 60 -7.73 2.18 -10.76
C ILE A 60 -8.34 3.20 -9.81
N THR A 61 -9.60 3.58 -10.05
CA THR A 61 -10.28 4.70 -9.37
C THR A 61 -10.32 4.59 -7.84
N SER A 62 -10.44 3.37 -7.30
CA SER A 62 -10.40 3.15 -5.86
C SER A 62 -9.02 3.50 -5.28
N PHE A 63 -7.94 3.12 -5.95
CA PHE A 63 -6.59 3.47 -5.55
C PHE A 63 -6.28 4.96 -5.77
N GLU A 64 -6.77 5.57 -6.84
CA GLU A 64 -6.63 7.02 -7.06
C GLU A 64 -7.27 7.82 -5.92
N SER A 65 -8.42 7.35 -5.42
CA SER A 65 -9.07 7.98 -4.26
C SER A 65 -8.24 7.85 -2.99
N VAL A 66 -7.65 6.67 -2.74
CA VAL A 66 -6.69 6.49 -1.63
C VAL A 66 -5.47 7.40 -1.78
N ALA A 67 -4.91 7.49 -2.99
CA ALA A 67 -3.74 8.29 -3.27
C ALA A 67 -3.99 9.78 -3.06
N ARG A 68 -5.15 10.29 -3.48
CA ARG A 68 -5.59 11.66 -3.17
C ARG A 68 -5.72 11.91 -1.67
N SER A 69 -6.32 10.98 -0.92
CA SER A 69 -6.43 11.12 0.54
C SER A 69 -5.06 11.15 1.21
N ILE A 70 -4.12 10.31 0.77
CA ILE A 70 -2.74 10.32 1.28
C ILE A 70 -2.05 11.65 0.96
N ALA A 71 -2.18 12.16 -0.28
CA ALA A 71 -1.60 13.44 -0.68
C ALA A 71 -2.18 14.61 0.14
N ALA A 72 -3.50 14.65 0.32
CA ALA A 72 -4.20 15.70 1.07
C ALA A 72 -3.79 15.74 2.55
N HIS A 73 -3.47 14.59 3.15
CA HIS A 73 -3.17 14.47 4.57
C HIS A 73 -1.73 14.01 4.86
N HIS A 74 -0.81 14.17 3.91
CA HIS A 74 0.54 13.61 4.00
C HIS A 74 1.31 14.10 5.23
N GLN A 75 1.10 15.33 5.70
CA GLN A 75 1.77 15.86 6.89
C GLN A 75 1.48 15.02 8.15
N TYR A 76 0.21 14.62 8.34
CA TYR A 76 -0.22 13.79 9.46
C TYR A 76 0.18 12.33 9.24
N ILE A 77 -0.01 11.81 8.02
CA ILE A 77 0.36 10.43 7.69
C ILE A 77 1.86 10.20 7.87
N LEU A 78 2.69 11.16 7.50
CA LEU A 78 4.13 11.05 7.64
C LEU A 78 4.59 11.04 9.11
N HIS A 79 3.78 11.55 10.04
CA HIS A 79 4.07 11.49 11.47
C HIS A 79 4.09 10.04 12.00
N TYR A 80 3.40 9.12 11.33
CA TYR A 80 3.50 7.69 11.60
C TYR A 80 4.95 7.18 11.56
N PHE A 81 5.78 7.72 10.67
CA PHE A 81 7.17 7.29 10.52
C PHE A 81 8.10 7.86 11.59
N ASP A 82 7.72 8.99 12.22
CA ASP A 82 8.48 9.57 13.35
C ASP A 82 8.20 8.79 14.64
N ASN A 83 6.92 8.53 14.92
CA ASN A 83 6.48 8.04 16.24
C ASN A 83 6.06 6.57 16.27
N ARG A 84 6.02 5.87 15.12
CA ARG A 84 5.64 4.45 14.94
C ARG A 84 4.66 3.93 16.00
N SER A 85 3.67 4.75 16.34
CA SER A 85 2.76 4.45 17.44
C SER A 85 2.03 3.20 16.99
N THR A 86 2.24 2.10 17.71
CA THR A 86 1.73 0.80 17.32
C THR A 86 0.24 0.97 17.03
N ASN A 87 -0.18 0.64 15.81
CA ASN A 87 -1.59 0.71 15.41
C ASN A 87 -2.49 -0.08 16.37
N ALA A 88 -1.91 -0.97 17.19
CA ALA A 88 -2.55 -1.65 18.31
C ALA A 88 -3.41 -0.75 19.20
N SER A 89 -2.98 0.49 19.50
CA SER A 89 -3.80 1.40 20.32
C SER A 89 -4.98 2.01 19.55
N ALA A 90 -4.90 2.13 18.23
CA ALA A 90 -6.00 2.61 17.39
C ALA A 90 -6.93 1.47 16.97
N GLU A 91 -6.39 0.26 16.74
CA GLU A 91 -7.11 -0.98 16.48
C GLU A 91 -7.87 -1.49 17.71
N SER A 92 -7.42 -1.20 18.93
CA SER A 92 -8.12 -1.60 20.16
C SER A 92 -9.46 -0.90 20.38
N PHE A 93 -9.72 0.19 19.65
CA PHE A 93 -11.00 0.91 19.70
C PHE A 93 -12.01 0.44 18.64
N ASN A 94 -11.65 -0.54 17.80
CA ASN A 94 -12.47 -1.07 16.71
C ASN A 94 -12.81 -2.55 16.94
#